data_AF-A0A7W1JQP5-F1
#
_entry.id   AF-A0A7W1JQP5-F1
#
_cell.length_a   1.000
_cell.length_b   1.000
_cell.length_c   1.000
_cell.angle_alpha   90.00
_cell.angle_beta   90.00
_cell.angle_gamma   90.00
#
_symmetry.space_group_name_H-M   'P 1'
#
loop_
_entity.id
_entity.type
_entity.pdbx_description
1 polymer ?
#
loop_
_entity_poly.entity_id
_entity_poly.type
_entity_poly.pdbx_seq_one_letter_code
_entity_poly.pdbx_strand_id
1 'polypeptide(L)'
;GSDYDYATVKYAPTFDVAPASFSMFRGSVVSGNLASLQTSDDDRLVMRPGAVFSSGEPPIQVILNATAPTSSPREFSFSLESSASVANSYALSGSAEQKISLYNYVTGAYEVLDTRVVTTADKTVHISVTTDPSRFIQAGTLAVQARVSYRALRSTFVYPWLGRIDRAWWSFPG
;
A
#
# COMPACT_ATOMS: atom_id res chain seq x y z
N GLY A 1 9.00 -48.96 -21.02
CA GLY A 1 9.07 -47.49 -21.15
C GLY A 1 8.07 -46.93 -20.18
N SER A 2 8.53 -46.21 -19.16
CA SER A 2 7.66 -45.55 -18.19
C SER A 2 7.26 -44.19 -18.74
N ASP A 3 5.96 -44.02 -19.01
CA ASP A 3 5.35 -42.73 -19.30
C ASP A 3 5.50 -41.84 -18.07
N TYR A 4 6.18 -40.70 -18.23
CA TYR A 4 6.16 -39.63 -17.24
C TYR A 4 4.93 -38.78 -17.53
N ASP A 5 3.91 -38.90 -16.68
CA ASP A 5 2.76 -38.00 -16.66
C ASP A 5 3.20 -36.65 -16.07
N TYR A 6 3.59 -35.72 -16.93
CA TYR A 6 3.83 -34.33 -16.55
C TYR A 6 2.46 -33.66 -16.35
N ALA A 7 1.88 -33.85 -15.17
CA ALA A 7 0.73 -33.07 -14.72
C ALA A 7 1.06 -31.58 -14.89
N THR A 8 0.48 -30.96 -15.93
CA THR A 8 0.63 -29.54 -16.18
C THR A 8 -0.05 -28.80 -15.04
N VAL A 9 0.72 -28.26 -14.11
CA VAL A 9 0.20 -27.36 -13.07
C VAL A 9 -0.35 -26.14 -13.80
N LYS A 10 -1.67 -26.12 -14.00
CA LYS A 10 -2.38 -24.98 -14.57
C LYS A 10 -2.39 -23.88 -13.52
N TYR A 11 -1.38 -23.02 -13.53
CA TYR A 11 -1.42 -21.80 -12.74
C TYR A 11 -2.64 -20.99 -13.18
N ALA A 12 -3.53 -20.67 -12.23
CA ALA A 12 -4.58 -19.72 -12.51
C ALA A 12 -3.92 -18.37 -12.86
N PRO A 13 -4.35 -17.69 -13.93
CA PRO A 13 -3.81 -16.38 -14.25
C PRO A 13 -4.04 -15.44 -13.07
N THR A 14 -3.09 -14.56 -12.77
CA THR A 14 -3.29 -13.48 -11.81
C THR A 14 -3.37 -12.17 -12.57
N PHE A 15 -4.29 -11.30 -12.14
CA PHE A 15 -4.44 -9.97 -12.67
C PHE A 15 -3.84 -8.98 -11.68
N ASP A 16 -2.65 -8.48 -11.99
CA ASP A 16 -2.04 -7.39 -11.25
C ASP A 16 -2.58 -6.06 -11.73
N VAL A 17 -3.12 -5.28 -10.80
CA VAL A 17 -3.69 -3.97 -11.04
C VAL A 17 -2.85 -2.94 -10.28
N ALA A 18 -2.23 -2.02 -11.01
CA ALA A 18 -1.49 -0.92 -10.43
C ALA A 18 -2.42 0.27 -10.08
N PRO A 19 -2.01 1.19 -9.20
CA PRO A 19 -2.71 2.45 -8.99
C PRO A 19 -2.91 3.21 -10.31
N ALA A 20 -4.12 3.68 -10.53
CA ALA A 20 -4.49 4.56 -11.65
C ALA A 20 -4.45 6.04 -11.26
N SER A 21 -4.50 6.35 -9.96
CA SER A 21 -4.29 7.68 -9.42
C SER A 21 -3.88 7.61 -7.95
N PHE A 22 -3.32 8.71 -7.44
CA PHE A 22 -3.13 8.89 -6.02
C PHE A 22 -3.45 10.34 -5.61
N SER A 23 -3.71 10.54 -4.31
CA SER A 23 -3.88 11.86 -3.72
C SER A 23 -3.35 11.88 -2.30
N MET A 24 -2.88 13.05 -1.84
CA MET A 24 -2.46 13.23 -0.44
C MET A 24 -3.65 13.66 0.39
N PHE A 25 -4.02 12.87 1.40
CA PHE A 25 -4.97 13.28 2.43
C PHE A 25 -4.28 14.09 3.54
N ARG A 26 -3.04 13.70 3.88
CA ARG A 26 -2.15 14.43 4.81
C ARG A 26 -0.72 14.41 4.30
N GLY A 27 0.02 15.49 4.59
CA GLY A 27 1.39 15.67 4.12
C GLY A 27 1.45 16.24 2.72
N SER A 28 2.65 16.19 2.14
CA SER A 28 2.88 16.65 0.77
C SER A 28 3.86 15.74 0.07
N VAL A 29 3.70 15.61 -1.25
CA VAL A 29 4.71 15.00 -2.12
C VAL A 29 5.95 15.89 -2.13
N VAL A 30 7.12 15.27 -2.01
CA VAL A 30 8.44 15.90 -2.17
C VAL A 30 8.99 15.59 -3.56
N SER A 31 8.86 14.34 -4.01
CA SER A 31 9.25 13.87 -5.35
C SER A 31 8.47 12.61 -5.73
N GLY A 32 8.61 12.19 -6.98
CA GLY A 32 7.88 11.05 -7.55
C GLY A 32 6.49 11.44 -8.06
N ASN A 33 5.87 10.53 -8.79
CA ASN A 33 4.57 10.72 -9.41
C ASN A 33 3.81 9.38 -9.44
N LEU A 34 2.79 9.26 -10.31
CA LEU A 34 2.01 8.04 -10.41
C LEU A 34 2.86 6.86 -10.93
N ALA A 35 3.78 7.09 -11.87
CA ALA A 35 4.65 6.05 -12.42
C ALA A 35 5.53 5.43 -11.33
N SER A 36 6.02 6.25 -10.39
CA SER A 36 6.79 5.85 -9.19
C SER A 36 6.02 4.96 -8.19
N LEU A 37 4.81 4.51 -8.54
CA LEU A 37 4.00 3.58 -7.76
C LEU A 37 3.67 2.29 -8.54
N GLN A 38 3.91 2.26 -9.86
CA GLN A 38 3.40 1.22 -10.76
C GLN A 38 4.45 0.13 -11.02
N THR A 39 5.73 0.48 -10.93
CA THR A 39 6.89 -0.39 -11.16
C THR A 39 7.78 -0.44 -9.92
N SER A 40 8.54 -1.52 -9.74
CA SER A 40 9.62 -1.55 -8.75
C SER A 40 10.92 -1.32 -9.51
N ASP A 41 11.41 -0.09 -9.44
CA ASP A 41 12.53 0.39 -10.26
C ASP A 41 13.40 1.43 -9.53
N ASP A 42 13.28 1.50 -8.19
CA ASP A 42 13.92 2.49 -7.34
C ASP A 42 13.47 3.95 -7.57
N ASP A 43 12.53 4.25 -8.48
CA ASP A 43 11.85 5.54 -8.57
C ASP A 43 10.69 5.60 -7.58
N ARG A 44 10.84 6.41 -6.53
CA ARG A 44 9.94 6.39 -5.37
C ARG A 44 9.04 7.60 -5.31
N LEU A 45 7.77 7.38 -4.94
CA LEU A 45 6.93 8.44 -4.39
C LEU A 45 7.45 8.80 -2.99
N VAL A 46 8.03 9.99 -2.86
CA VAL A 46 8.58 10.49 -1.60
C VAL A 46 7.65 11.52 -1.00
N MET A 47 7.29 11.33 0.26
CA MET A 47 6.31 12.15 0.98
C MET A 47 6.91 12.66 2.28
N ARG A 48 6.48 13.85 2.71
CA ARG A 48 6.83 14.42 4.02
C ARG A 48 5.60 14.66 4.89
N PRO A 49 5.75 14.63 6.23
CA PRO A 49 4.69 14.94 7.19
C PRO A 49 4.05 16.30 6.94
N GLY A 50 2.74 16.38 7.12
CA GLY A 50 1.99 17.62 7.22
C GLY A 50 1.58 17.93 8.66
N ALA A 51 0.89 19.06 8.85
CA ALA A 51 0.31 19.40 10.15
C ALA A 51 -0.80 18.42 10.53
N VAL A 52 -0.85 18.04 11.80
CA VAL A 52 -1.90 17.21 12.41
C VAL A 52 -2.37 17.83 13.71
N PHE A 53 -3.62 17.59 14.07
CA PHE A 53 -4.23 18.20 15.27
C PHE A 53 -4.12 17.31 16.51
N SER A 54 -3.69 16.06 16.35
CA SER A 54 -3.45 15.14 17.45
C SER A 54 -2.24 14.26 17.15
N SER A 55 -1.58 13.78 18.20
CA SER A 55 -0.51 12.80 18.07
C SER A 55 -1.00 11.45 17.55
N GLY A 56 -2.31 11.17 17.67
CA GLY A 56 -2.96 9.95 17.16
C GLY A 56 -3.06 9.89 15.63
N GLU A 57 -3.11 11.04 14.97
CA GLU A 57 -3.33 11.17 13.53
C GLU A 57 -2.02 11.00 12.75
N PRO A 58 -1.95 10.08 11.76
CA PRO A 58 -0.77 9.96 10.91
C PRO A 58 -0.57 11.23 10.05
N PRO A 59 0.61 11.87 10.12
CA PRO A 59 0.87 13.12 9.38
C PRO A 59 1.22 12.90 7.91
N ILE A 60 1.41 11.65 7.47
CA ILE A 60 1.45 11.26 6.06
C ILE A 60 0.30 10.29 5.81
N GLN A 61 -0.58 10.63 4.87
CA GLN A 61 -1.65 9.75 4.42
C GLN A 61 -1.81 9.92 2.91
N VAL A 62 -1.53 8.86 2.16
CA VAL A 62 -1.73 8.80 0.71
C VAL A 62 -2.87 7.84 0.39
N ILE A 63 -3.77 8.28 -0.49
CA ILE A 63 -4.88 7.49 -1.01
C ILE A 63 -4.50 7.02 -2.41
N LEU A 64 -4.55 5.72 -2.64
CA LEU A 64 -4.28 5.05 -3.91
C LEU A 64 -5.59 4.51 -4.47
N ASN A 65 -5.91 4.80 -5.72
CA ASN A 65 -7.11 4.31 -6.38
C ASN A 65 -6.76 3.42 -7.57
N ALA A 66 -7.51 2.34 -7.77
CA ALA A 66 -7.44 1.51 -8.96
C ALA A 66 -8.83 0.95 -9.32
N THR A 67 -8.90 0.15 -10.37
CA THR A 67 -10.14 -0.51 -10.84
C THR A 67 -9.94 -2.02 -10.76
N ALA A 68 -10.75 -2.71 -9.95
CA ALA A 68 -10.74 -4.16 -9.87
C ALA A 68 -11.24 -4.79 -11.20
N PRO A 69 -10.77 -6.00 -11.56
CA PRO A 69 -11.22 -6.69 -12.76
C PRO A 69 -12.63 -7.30 -12.61
N THR A 70 -13.12 -7.44 -11.38
CA THR A 70 -14.43 -8.02 -11.07
C THR A 70 -15.00 -7.41 -9.79
N SER A 71 -16.33 -7.32 -9.68
CA SER A 71 -17.03 -6.86 -8.47
C SER A 71 -17.11 -7.89 -7.37
N SER A 72 -16.90 -9.17 -7.69
CA SER A 72 -17.10 -10.29 -6.77
C SER A 72 -15.94 -11.30 -6.81
N PRO A 73 -14.70 -10.87 -6.49
CA PRO A 73 -13.59 -11.80 -6.38
C PRO A 73 -13.82 -12.75 -5.20
N ARG A 74 -13.25 -13.95 -5.26
CA ARG A 74 -13.22 -14.86 -4.10
C ARG A 74 -12.23 -14.40 -3.04
N GLU A 75 -11.12 -13.84 -3.51
CA GLU A 75 -10.07 -13.23 -2.72
C GLU A 75 -9.31 -12.24 -3.60
N PHE A 76 -8.54 -11.36 -2.99
CA PHE A 76 -7.48 -10.60 -3.66
C PHE A 76 -6.40 -10.28 -2.65
N SER A 77 -5.26 -9.75 -3.11
CA SER A 77 -4.26 -9.18 -2.23
C SER A 77 -3.96 -7.73 -2.57
N PHE A 78 -3.56 -6.94 -1.58
CA PHE A 78 -2.90 -5.66 -1.78
C PHE A 78 -1.45 -5.79 -1.32
N SER A 79 -0.53 -5.30 -2.15
CA SER A 79 0.89 -5.33 -1.87
C SER A 79 1.49 -3.94 -1.95
N LEU A 80 2.48 -3.67 -1.10
CA LEU A 80 3.16 -2.40 -1.01
C LEU A 80 4.65 -2.63 -0.77
N GLU A 81 5.48 -2.04 -1.61
CA GLU A 81 6.92 -1.93 -1.41
C GLU A 81 7.25 -0.51 -0.97
N SER A 82 7.87 -0.40 0.20
CA SER A 82 8.01 0.90 0.86
C SER A 82 9.14 0.92 1.87
N SER A 83 9.56 2.14 2.19
CA SER A 83 10.52 2.46 3.24
C SER A 83 10.22 3.81 3.86
N ALA A 84 10.96 4.17 4.90
CA ALA A 84 10.97 5.52 5.43
C ALA A 84 12.40 5.95 5.76
N SER A 85 12.73 7.23 5.59
CA SER A 85 13.97 7.79 6.17
C SER A 85 13.69 8.74 7.30
N VAL A 86 14.59 8.75 8.26
CA VAL A 86 14.92 9.93 9.05
C VAL A 86 16.04 10.71 8.33
N ALA A 87 15.91 12.02 8.24
CA ALA A 87 16.93 12.91 7.65
C ALA A 87 18.15 13.09 8.58
N ASN A 88 18.76 11.99 9.04
CA ASN A 88 20.16 11.91 9.47
C ASN A 88 20.54 10.44 9.71
N SER A 89 21.82 10.14 9.48
CA SER A 89 22.44 8.81 9.46
C SER A 89 22.53 8.09 10.81
N TYR A 90 21.96 8.66 11.88
CA TYR A 90 21.91 8.01 13.19
C TYR A 90 20.62 7.19 13.28
N ALA A 91 20.69 6.03 12.64
CA ALA A 91 19.90 4.82 12.82
C ALA A 91 18.72 4.92 13.80
N LEU A 92 17.49 4.83 13.28
CA LEU A 92 16.40 4.13 13.97
C LEU A 92 15.45 3.54 12.93
N SER A 93 15.82 2.38 12.35
CA SER A 93 14.81 1.38 12.02
C SER A 93 13.91 1.21 13.26
N GLY A 94 12.58 1.21 13.11
CA GLY A 94 11.70 1.25 14.29
C GLY A 94 11.18 2.62 14.72
N SER A 95 11.51 3.70 14.01
CA SER A 95 11.06 5.05 14.38
C SER A 95 9.71 5.46 13.78
N ALA A 96 9.21 4.75 12.77
CA ALA A 96 7.92 5.02 12.15
C ALA A 96 7.05 3.76 12.02
N GLU A 97 5.75 3.97 12.14
CA GLU A 97 4.68 3.02 11.87
C GLU A 97 4.16 3.27 10.46
N GLN A 98 3.95 2.19 9.72
CA GLN A 98 3.14 2.15 8.51
C GLN A 98 1.81 1.46 8.83
N LYS A 99 0.74 2.04 8.29
CA LYS A 99 -0.60 1.48 8.32
C LYS A 99 -1.16 1.37 6.93
N ILE A 100 -1.69 0.20 6.59
CA ILE A 100 -2.40 -0.04 5.33
C ILE A 100 -3.86 -0.29 5.65
N SER A 101 -4.73 0.45 4.98
CA SER A 101 -6.18 0.33 5.11
C SER A 101 -6.82 0.26 3.73
N LEU A 102 -7.91 -0.48 3.59
CA LEU A 102 -8.74 -0.46 2.38
C LEU A 102 -10.07 0.21 2.67
N TYR A 103 -10.62 0.92 1.68
CA TYR A 103 -11.92 1.56 1.82
C TYR A 103 -13.04 0.52 1.72
N ASN A 104 -13.78 0.35 2.81
CA ASN A 104 -14.94 -0.52 2.86
C ASN A 104 -16.17 0.28 2.40
N TYR A 105 -16.66 -0.04 1.19
CA TYR A 105 -17.79 0.64 0.56
C TYR A 105 -19.14 0.30 1.19
N VAL A 106 -19.21 -0.73 2.05
CA VAL A 106 -20.42 -1.06 2.82
C VAL A 106 -20.53 -0.14 4.04
N THR A 107 -19.42 0.07 4.76
CA THR A 107 -19.41 0.92 5.98
C THR A 107 -19.09 2.38 5.70
N GLY A 108 -18.58 2.70 4.50
CA GLY A 108 -18.15 4.04 4.13
C GLY A 108 -16.87 4.49 4.83
N ALA A 109 -16.07 3.55 5.34
CA ALA A 109 -14.89 3.82 6.16
C ALA A 109 -13.68 2.99 5.76
N TYR A 110 -12.47 3.48 6.09
CA TYR A 110 -11.25 2.70 5.93
C TYR A 110 -11.12 1.64 7.02
N GLU A 111 -10.96 0.39 6.61
CA GLU A 111 -10.67 -0.75 7.47
C GLU A 111 -9.16 -1.00 7.50
N VAL A 112 -8.56 -1.06 8.69
CA VAL A 112 -7.13 -1.32 8.85
C VAL A 112 -6.89 -2.81 8.65
N LEU A 113 -6.04 -3.16 7.68
CA LEU A 113 -5.68 -4.54 7.40
C LEU A 113 -4.28 -4.89 7.89
N ASP A 114 -3.39 -3.89 7.99
CA ASP A 114 -2.04 -4.08 8.47
C ASP A 114 -1.53 -2.85 9.22
N THR A 115 -0.77 -3.09 10.28
CA THR A 115 -0.01 -2.07 10.99
C THR A 115 1.33 -2.67 11.37
N ARG A 116 2.41 -1.98 11.03
CA ARG A 116 3.77 -2.46 11.27
C ARG A 116 4.73 -1.31 11.46
N VAL A 117 5.91 -1.64 11.99
CA VAL A 117 7.07 -0.78 11.88
C VAL A 117 7.56 -0.76 10.42
N VAL A 118 7.76 0.42 9.86
CA VAL A 118 8.41 0.57 8.54
C VAL A 118 9.93 0.56 8.68
N THR A 119 10.60 -0.03 7.69
CA THR A 119 12.06 -0.15 7.62
C THR A 119 12.69 1.03 6.87
N THR A 120 14.00 1.21 7.04
CA THR A 120 14.79 2.22 6.32
C THR A 120 15.26 1.76 4.94
N ALA A 121 15.18 0.46 4.67
CA ALA A 121 15.35 -0.14 3.36
C ALA A 121 13.98 -0.61 2.85
N ASP A 122 13.83 -0.75 1.55
CA ASP A 122 12.56 -1.20 0.98
C ASP A 122 12.21 -2.61 1.43
N LYS A 123 10.94 -2.75 1.79
CA LYS A 123 10.32 -4.02 2.13
C LYS A 123 8.96 -4.10 1.49
N THR A 124 8.71 -5.23 0.86
CA THR A 124 7.40 -5.59 0.35
C THR A 124 6.55 -6.19 1.47
N VAL A 125 5.32 -5.72 1.58
CA VAL A 125 4.25 -6.34 2.35
C VAL A 125 3.18 -6.86 1.40
N HIS A 126 2.62 -8.03 1.73
CA HIS A 126 1.49 -8.63 1.06
C HIS A 126 0.35 -8.83 2.06
N ILE A 127 -0.85 -8.34 1.74
CA ILE A 127 -2.06 -8.44 2.56
C ILE A 127 -3.11 -9.17 1.74
N SER A 128 -3.51 -10.36 2.18
CA SER A 128 -4.59 -11.12 1.54
C SER A 128 -5.94 -10.81 2.17
N VAL A 129 -6.94 -10.61 1.32
CA VAL A 129 -8.34 -10.44 1.69
C VAL A 129 -9.12 -11.66 1.19
N THR A 130 -9.42 -12.57 2.10
CA THR A 130 -10.09 -13.85 1.80
C THR A 130 -11.51 -13.94 2.36
N THR A 131 -11.87 -13.03 3.27
CA THR A 131 -13.22 -12.92 3.84
C THR A 131 -13.88 -11.67 3.29
N ASP A 132 -15.07 -11.81 2.70
CA ASP A 132 -15.88 -10.73 2.13
C ASP A 132 -15.09 -9.66 1.35
N PRO A 133 -14.32 -10.03 0.31
CA PRO A 133 -13.51 -9.08 -0.45
C PRO A 133 -14.35 -8.06 -1.22
N SER A 134 -15.60 -8.40 -1.54
CA SER A 134 -16.50 -7.53 -2.30
C SER A 134 -16.79 -6.22 -1.56
N ARG A 135 -16.70 -6.19 -0.22
CA ARG A 135 -16.88 -4.95 0.56
C ARG A 135 -15.86 -3.86 0.25
N PHE A 136 -14.70 -4.21 -0.32
CA PHE A 136 -13.66 -3.25 -0.70
C PHE A 136 -13.74 -2.79 -2.15
N ILE A 137 -14.76 -3.23 -2.90
CA ILE A 137 -14.93 -2.91 -4.32
C ILE A 137 -16.26 -2.17 -4.49
N GLN A 138 -16.21 -0.99 -5.07
CA GLN A 138 -17.43 -0.22 -5.33
C GLN A 138 -18.28 -0.89 -6.42
N ALA A 139 -19.54 -1.17 -6.11
CA ALA A 139 -20.48 -1.71 -7.08
C ALA A 139 -20.68 -0.73 -8.28
N GLY A 140 -20.68 -1.27 -9.50
CA GLY A 140 -20.90 -0.50 -10.73
C GLY A 140 -19.64 0.14 -11.33
N THR A 141 -18.73 0.68 -10.51
CA THR A 141 -17.49 1.31 -10.98
C THR A 141 -16.26 0.43 -10.85
N LEU A 142 -16.32 -0.63 -10.02
CA LEU A 142 -15.20 -1.50 -9.66
C LEU A 142 -14.04 -0.76 -8.98
N ALA A 143 -14.28 0.44 -8.45
CA ALA A 143 -13.24 1.21 -7.78
C ALA A 143 -12.76 0.48 -6.52
N VAL A 144 -11.44 0.35 -6.39
CA VAL A 144 -10.76 -0.09 -5.17
C VAL A 144 -9.86 1.03 -4.67
N GLN A 145 -9.77 1.15 -3.35
CA GLN A 145 -9.02 2.24 -2.73
C GLN A 145 -8.24 1.75 -1.51
N ALA A 146 -6.96 2.07 -1.49
CA ALA A 146 -6.08 1.86 -0.34
C ALA A 146 -5.68 3.22 0.26
N ARG A 147 -5.53 3.26 1.58
CA ARG A 147 -4.86 4.35 2.29
C ARG A 147 -3.61 3.80 2.95
N VAL A 148 -2.46 4.35 2.56
CA VAL A 148 -1.18 4.09 3.18
C VAL A 148 -0.83 5.28 4.06
N SER A 149 -0.54 5.03 5.33
CA SER A 149 -0.26 6.08 6.29
C SER A 149 1.05 5.82 7.00
N TYR A 150 1.79 6.89 7.28
CA TYR A 150 3.00 6.83 8.09
C TYR A 150 2.90 7.75 9.29
N ARG A 151 3.45 7.31 10.41
CA ARG A 151 3.56 8.12 11.63
C ARG A 151 4.86 7.80 12.37
N ALA A 152 5.48 8.82 12.94
CA ALA A 152 6.58 8.62 13.88
C ALA A 152 6.07 7.98 15.20
N LEU A 153 6.69 6.86 15.61
CA LEU A 153 6.41 6.16 16.87
C LEU A 153 7.08 6.81 18.07
N ARG A 154 8.18 7.53 17.83
CA ARG A 154 8.97 8.23 18.85
C ARG A 154 9.04 9.70 18.51
N SER A 155 9.37 10.55 19.49
CA SER A 155 9.73 11.94 19.22
C SER A 155 10.85 11.95 18.20
N THR A 156 10.53 12.29 16.95
CA THR A 156 11.52 12.50 15.91
C THR A 156 12.15 13.85 16.18
N PHE A 157 13.33 13.86 16.79
CA PHE A 157 14.17 15.06 16.94
C PHE A 157 14.70 15.60 15.59
N VAL A 158 14.30 14.98 14.48
CA VAL A 158 14.83 15.21 13.14
C VAL A 158 13.64 15.36 12.19
N TYR A 159 13.37 16.61 11.82
CA TYR A 159 12.35 16.98 10.84
C TYR A 159 13.04 17.56 9.59
N PRO A 160 12.56 17.24 8.37
CA PRO A 160 11.49 16.28 8.08
C PRO A 160 12.04 14.85 7.91
N TRP A 161 11.35 13.87 8.50
CA TRP A 161 11.46 12.47 8.07
C TRP A 161 10.57 12.25 6.83
N LEU A 162 10.81 11.20 6.05
CA LEU A 162 10.13 10.95 4.78
C LEU A 162 9.54 9.54 4.76
N GLY A 163 8.32 9.41 4.25
CA GLY A 163 7.76 8.13 3.81
C GLY A 163 8.06 7.94 2.32
N ARG A 164 8.32 6.70 1.91
CA ARG A 164 8.62 6.34 0.52
C ARG A 164 7.84 5.10 0.10
N ILE A 165 7.30 5.14 -1.11
CA ILE A 165 6.69 3.98 -1.76
C ILE A 165 7.40 3.80 -3.10
N ASP A 166 7.87 2.59 -3.35
CA ASP A 166 8.46 2.18 -4.63
C ASP A 166 7.37 1.58 -5.53
N ARG A 167 6.54 0.68 -4.97
CA ARG A 167 5.47 0.04 -5.72
C ARG A 167 4.24 -0.23 -4.87
N ALA A 168 3.06 -0.11 -5.47
CA ALA A 168 1.80 -0.61 -4.90
C ALA A 168 1.02 -1.36 -5.98
N TRP A 169 0.33 -2.44 -5.61
CA TRP A 169 -0.52 -3.16 -6.54
C TRP A 169 -1.56 -4.03 -5.83
N TRP A 170 -2.66 -4.29 -6.53
CA TRP A 170 -3.63 -5.33 -6.18
C TRP A 170 -3.40 -6.55 -7.06
N SER A 171 -3.58 -7.76 -6.52
CA SER A 171 -3.52 -8.99 -7.31
C SER A 171 -4.80 -9.80 -7.12
N PHE A 172 -5.45 -10.14 -8.23
CA PHE A 172 -6.69 -10.93 -8.26
C PHE A 172 -6.43 -12.28 -8.93
N PRO A 173 -6.78 -13.42 -8.30
CA PRO A 173 -6.77 -14.71 -8.99
C PRO A 173 -7.86 -14.73 -10.07
N GLY A 174 -7.53 -15.32 -11.21
CA GLY A 174 -8.45 -15.55 -12.34
C GLY A 174 -9.19 -16.86 -12.31
#